data_AF-A0A413DWG0-F1
#
_entry.id   AF-A0A413DWG0-F1
#
_cell.length_a   1.000
_cell.length_b   1.000
_cell.length_c   1.000
_cell.angle_alpha   90.00
_cell.angle_beta   90.00
_cell.angle_gamma   90.00
#
_symmetry.space_group_name_H-M   'P 1'
#
loop_
_entity.id
_entity.type
_entity.pdbx_description
1 polymer ?
#
loop_
_entity_poly.entity_id
_entity_poly.type
_entity_poly.pdbx_seq_one_letter_code
_entity_poly.pdbx_strand_id
1 'polypeptide(L)'
;MAVKIERRNEPTGEQLAASVILTGVSALRMMRAERRQMGYISWKDLNPDEERRVLRTSSPSTEDIYLPDLVRIGAKSGEVQEDLCLLVGSAAQRRRMPGVGWSVCSGLPAGSILEVEPGVYSLSPEALCVAVAREVGCIQAFALAQELCSKISLSDRGKYLPPYTSPVTNKLAKDKDQPADVGYFEVEPVLTPDRLADYLATCKGSTAKQLQRLCPYLSENLLSPMECIMLALFSLPFPYGGFACGPFKTDYKIEFDDRAQAISGMPHAVCDAYQEAARFDLEYNGELGHSSRRGRIHDEKRNTGLITMGIEVATVNNEMLCDMEAMEALAWRMHQRMRKRYRNRVDARRKKQEALLNTLRACFGLKPV
;
A
#
# COMPACT_ATOMS: atom_id res chain seq x y z
N MET A 1 -25.38 -12.68 40.56
CA MET A 1 -25.88 -11.34 40.16
C MET A 1 -25.44 -11.10 38.73
N ALA A 2 -26.39 -11.12 37.80
CA ALA A 2 -26.13 -10.86 36.38
C ALA A 2 -26.15 -9.35 36.15
N VAL A 3 -25.05 -8.81 35.62
CA VAL A 3 -24.95 -7.40 35.22
C VAL A 3 -25.68 -7.27 33.87
N LYS A 4 -26.87 -6.64 33.89
CA LYS A 4 -27.57 -6.21 32.67
C LYS A 4 -26.71 -5.14 32.00
N ILE A 5 -26.22 -5.44 30.81
CA ILE A 5 -25.69 -4.42 29.90
C ILE A 5 -26.89 -3.63 29.37
N GLU A 6 -27.07 -2.40 29.84
CA GLU A 6 -28.03 -1.47 29.26
C GLU A 6 -27.55 -1.08 27.86
N ARG A 7 -28.21 -1.63 26.83
CA ARG A 7 -28.23 -1.02 25.50
C ARG A 7 -28.89 0.35 25.64
N ARG A 8 -28.14 1.42 25.39
CA ARG A 8 -28.66 2.78 25.42
C ARG A 8 -29.59 3.01 24.23
N ASN A 9 -30.72 3.63 24.55
CA ASN A 9 -31.87 4.03 23.75
C ASN A 9 -31.65 4.20 22.24
N GLU A 10 -32.54 3.56 21.47
CA GLU A 10 -32.78 3.88 20.05
C GLU A 10 -33.10 5.38 19.91
N PRO A 11 -32.48 6.09 18.95
CA PRO A 11 -32.85 7.47 18.67
C PRO A 11 -34.26 7.52 18.08
N THR A 12 -35.16 8.20 18.79
CA THR A 12 -36.48 8.64 18.29
C THR A 12 -36.30 9.44 17.00
N GLY A 13 -37.12 9.14 15.98
CA GLY A 13 -36.89 9.49 14.58
C GLY A 13 -36.62 10.96 14.23
N GLU A 14 -35.86 11.13 13.14
CA GLU A 14 -35.65 12.32 12.30
C GLU A 14 -34.73 13.45 12.78
N GLN A 15 -33.68 13.13 13.54
CA GLN A 15 -32.38 13.77 13.33
C GLN A 15 -31.37 12.66 13.02
N LEU A 16 -31.10 12.45 11.73
CA LEU A 16 -29.95 11.63 11.34
C LEU A 16 -28.72 12.29 11.96
N ALA A 17 -28.07 11.63 12.94
CA ALA A 17 -26.79 12.06 13.46
C ALA A 17 -25.87 12.40 12.29
N ALA A 18 -25.16 13.53 12.36
CA ALA A 18 -24.42 14.02 11.22
C ALA A 18 -23.38 12.98 10.79
N SER A 19 -23.40 12.60 9.51
CA SER A 19 -22.50 11.56 9.01
C SER A 19 -21.04 12.00 9.15
N VAL A 20 -20.21 11.16 9.78
CA VAL A 20 -18.77 11.39 9.90
C VAL A 20 -18.09 10.68 8.74
N ILE A 21 -17.46 11.43 7.82
CA ILE A 21 -16.71 10.83 6.71
C ILE A 21 -15.21 11.07 6.93
N LEU A 22 -14.47 9.98 7.15
CA LEU A 22 -13.03 9.99 7.35
C LEU A 22 -12.28 10.05 6.01
N THR A 23 -11.20 10.82 5.98
CA THR A 23 -10.31 10.96 4.82
C THR A 23 -8.85 11.06 5.29
N GLY A 24 -7.91 11.17 4.36
CA GLY A 24 -6.50 11.44 4.64
C GLY A 24 -5.89 10.44 5.63
N VAL A 25 -5.10 10.97 6.57
CA VAL A 25 -4.38 10.14 7.56
C VAL A 25 -5.33 9.35 8.44
N SER A 26 -6.47 9.92 8.85
CA SER A 26 -7.45 9.21 9.71
C SER A 26 -8.08 8.01 9.00
N ALA A 27 -8.47 8.16 7.72
CA ALA A 27 -8.98 7.03 6.93
C ALA A 27 -7.90 5.96 6.70
N LEU A 28 -6.67 6.36 6.37
CA LEU A 28 -5.56 5.43 6.16
C LEU A 28 -5.25 4.63 7.43
N ARG A 29 -5.22 5.32 8.58
CA ARG A 29 -4.95 4.70 9.89
C ARG A 29 -6.02 3.65 10.23
N MET A 30 -7.29 4.02 10.09
CA MET A 30 -8.40 3.10 10.31
C MET A 30 -8.34 1.88 9.38
N MET A 31 -8.04 2.10 8.09
CA MET A 31 -7.87 1.03 7.11
C MET A 31 -6.76 0.05 7.52
N ARG A 32 -5.59 0.56 7.90
CA ARG A 32 -4.47 -0.26 8.38
C ARG A 32 -4.80 -0.98 9.68
N ALA A 33 -5.48 -0.31 10.61
CA ALA A 33 -5.89 -0.88 11.89
C ALA A 33 -6.83 -2.08 11.72
N GLU A 34 -7.84 -1.97 10.85
CA GLU A 34 -8.76 -3.07 10.58
C GLU A 34 -8.06 -4.20 9.80
N ARG A 35 -7.31 -3.88 8.73
CA ARG A 35 -6.54 -4.89 7.98
C ARG A 35 -5.62 -5.69 8.90
N ARG A 36 -4.96 -5.04 9.85
CA ARG A 36 -4.15 -5.72 10.86
C ARG A 36 -4.99 -6.63 11.76
N GLN A 37 -6.16 -6.17 12.21
CA GLN A 37 -6.99 -6.91 13.15
C GLN A 37 -7.68 -8.11 12.49
N MET A 38 -8.14 -7.96 11.25
CA MET A 38 -9.02 -8.91 10.57
C MET A 38 -8.34 -9.64 9.41
N GLY A 39 -7.22 -9.13 8.89
CA GLY A 39 -6.58 -9.59 7.66
C GLY A 39 -7.18 -8.97 6.39
N TYR A 40 -8.31 -8.26 6.47
CA TYR A 40 -9.04 -7.65 5.35
C TYR A 40 -9.83 -6.41 5.84
N ILE A 41 -10.54 -5.71 4.94
CA ILE A 41 -11.50 -4.65 5.31
C ILE A 41 -12.93 -5.16 5.17
N SER A 42 -13.77 -4.93 6.18
CA SER A 42 -15.16 -5.42 6.21
C SER A 42 -16.20 -4.33 5.90
N TRP A 43 -15.74 -3.15 5.46
CA TRP A 43 -16.60 -2.00 5.22
C TRP A 43 -17.61 -2.26 4.10
N LYS A 44 -18.81 -1.70 4.29
CA LYS A 44 -19.95 -1.92 3.41
C LYS A 44 -19.99 -0.88 2.29
N ASP A 45 -20.22 -1.35 1.07
CA ASP A 45 -20.50 -0.49 -0.07
C ASP A 45 -21.84 0.25 0.09
N LEU A 46 -21.85 1.51 -0.32
CA LEU A 46 -23.06 2.32 -0.42
C LEU A 46 -23.58 2.30 -1.85
N ASN A 47 -24.91 2.27 -2.01
CA ASN A 47 -25.46 2.57 -3.33
C ASN A 47 -25.23 4.06 -3.69
N PRO A 48 -25.28 4.45 -4.98
CA PRO A 48 -24.95 5.81 -5.39
C PRO A 48 -25.81 6.91 -4.75
N ASP A 49 -27.06 6.61 -4.39
CA ASP A 49 -27.95 7.59 -3.76
C ASP A 49 -27.70 7.73 -2.25
N GLU A 50 -27.35 6.63 -1.58
CA GLU A 50 -26.84 6.63 -0.19
C GLU A 50 -25.56 7.43 -0.08
N GLU A 51 -24.58 7.19 -0.96
CA GLU A 51 -23.31 7.89 -0.96
C GLU A 51 -23.50 9.42 -1.14
N ARG A 52 -24.34 9.82 -2.12
CA ARG A 52 -24.69 11.23 -2.33
C ARG A 52 -25.39 11.83 -1.12
N ARG A 53 -26.26 11.08 -0.46
CA ARG A 53 -26.95 11.54 0.75
C ARG A 53 -25.93 11.77 1.86
N VAL A 54 -25.09 10.79 2.17
CA VAL A 54 -24.05 10.84 3.19
C VAL A 54 -23.14 12.07 2.99
N LEU A 55 -22.67 12.31 1.76
CA LEU A 55 -21.82 13.46 1.46
C LEU A 55 -22.55 14.81 1.63
N ARG A 56 -23.83 14.88 1.25
CA ARG A 56 -24.66 16.09 1.38
C ARG A 56 -25.06 16.38 2.83
N THR A 57 -25.19 15.36 3.67
CA THR A 57 -25.63 15.51 5.08
C THR A 57 -24.46 15.51 6.06
N SER A 58 -23.26 15.15 5.63
CA SER A 58 -22.04 15.22 6.47
C SER A 58 -21.79 16.66 6.93
N SER A 59 -22.02 16.91 8.22
CA SER A 59 -21.76 18.17 8.90
C SER A 59 -21.48 17.88 10.38
N PRO A 60 -20.53 16.98 10.71
CA PRO A 60 -20.32 16.56 12.08
C PRO A 60 -19.86 17.71 12.95
N SER A 61 -20.39 17.74 14.18
CA SER A 61 -20.03 18.66 15.25
C SER A 61 -19.30 17.91 16.38
N THR A 62 -18.84 18.63 17.40
CA THR A 62 -18.22 18.00 18.58
C THR A 62 -19.17 17.05 19.30
N GLU A 63 -20.48 17.27 19.21
CA GLU A 63 -21.49 16.42 19.85
C GLU A 63 -21.73 15.12 19.06
N ASP A 64 -21.50 15.13 17.75
CA ASP A 64 -21.65 13.97 16.87
C ASP A 64 -20.43 13.03 16.92
N ILE A 65 -19.27 13.53 17.39
CA ILE A 65 -18.02 12.77 17.39
C ILE A 65 -17.68 12.28 18.80
N TYR A 66 -17.89 10.98 19.02
CA TYR A 66 -17.39 10.33 20.22
C TYR A 66 -15.95 9.84 20.02
N LEU A 67 -14.98 10.57 20.58
CA LEU A 67 -13.56 10.29 20.41
C LEU A 67 -13.15 8.84 20.77
N PRO A 68 -13.66 8.22 21.85
CA PRO A 68 -13.32 6.83 22.16
C PRO A 68 -13.74 5.82 21.08
N ASP A 69 -14.82 6.07 20.34
CA ASP A 69 -15.22 5.21 19.22
C ASP A 69 -14.23 5.32 18.06
N LEU A 70 -13.80 6.55 17.73
CA LEU A 70 -12.78 6.77 16.70
C LEU A 70 -11.42 6.18 17.08
N VAL A 71 -11.07 6.17 18.37
CA VAL A 71 -9.87 5.48 18.87
C VAL A 71 -10.05 3.96 18.78
N ARG A 72 -11.21 3.42 19.15
CA ARG A 72 -11.52 1.99 19.09
C ARG A 72 -11.41 1.44 17.67
N ILE A 73 -11.91 2.15 16.66
CA ILE A 73 -11.82 1.74 15.25
C ILE A 73 -10.45 2.08 14.62
N GLY A 74 -9.56 2.76 15.35
CA GLY A 74 -8.23 3.11 14.86
C GLY A 74 -8.17 4.32 13.94
N ALA A 75 -9.23 5.13 13.84
CA ALA A 75 -9.21 6.39 13.10
C ALA A 75 -8.39 7.49 13.79
N LYS A 76 -8.06 7.31 15.08
CA LYS A 76 -7.21 8.19 15.88
C LYS A 76 -6.37 7.41 16.90
N SER A 77 -5.16 7.86 17.20
CA SER A 77 -4.29 7.28 18.25
C SER A 77 -4.81 7.43 19.68
N GLY A 78 -5.54 8.52 19.96
CA GLY A 78 -5.87 8.96 21.32
C GLY A 78 -4.81 9.84 21.98
N GLU A 79 -3.68 10.14 21.31
CA GLU A 79 -2.65 11.05 21.82
C GLU A 79 -3.02 12.53 21.58
N VAL A 80 -2.56 13.42 22.48
CA VAL A 80 -2.80 14.87 22.41
C VAL A 80 -1.84 15.49 21.38
N GLN A 81 -2.14 15.36 20.09
CA GLN A 81 -1.57 16.16 18.97
C GLN A 81 -2.01 15.70 17.57
N GLU A 82 -2.84 14.66 17.43
CA GLU A 82 -3.28 14.18 16.11
C GLU A 82 -4.62 14.83 15.69
N ASP A 83 -4.60 15.55 14.57
CA ASP A 83 -5.81 16.09 13.95
C ASP A 83 -6.64 14.98 13.31
N LEU A 84 -7.96 15.10 13.43
CA LEU A 84 -8.91 14.23 12.74
C LEU A 84 -9.16 14.78 11.33
N CYS A 85 -8.93 13.97 10.31
CA CYS A 85 -9.16 14.35 8.91
C CYS A 85 -10.57 13.97 8.47
N LEU A 86 -11.42 14.97 8.25
CA LEU A 86 -12.83 14.81 7.86
C LEU A 86 -13.13 15.35 6.47
N LEU A 87 -14.07 14.70 5.78
CA LEU A 87 -14.59 15.08 4.48
C LEU A 87 -16.02 15.61 4.58
N VAL A 88 -16.27 16.75 3.93
CA VAL A 88 -17.61 17.32 3.76
C VAL A 88 -17.88 17.67 2.30
N GLY A 89 -19.17 17.70 1.93
CA GLY A 89 -19.61 18.03 0.57
C GLY A 89 -19.34 19.47 0.14
N SER A 90 -19.27 20.41 1.09
CA SER A 90 -19.14 21.84 0.81
C SER A 90 -18.49 22.57 1.98
N ALA A 91 -17.95 23.77 1.72
CA ALA A 91 -17.36 24.59 2.77
C ALA A 91 -18.37 25.02 3.84
N ALA A 92 -19.66 25.14 3.49
CA ALA A 92 -20.73 25.52 4.42
C ALA A 92 -21.04 24.42 5.47
N GLN A 93 -20.70 23.17 5.17
CA GLN A 93 -20.86 22.04 6.10
C GLN A 93 -19.74 21.94 7.14
N ARG A 94 -18.67 22.73 7.02
CA ARG A 94 -17.58 22.74 8.00
C ARG A 94 -18.05 23.33 9.33
N ARG A 95 -17.61 22.74 10.43
CA ARG A 95 -17.84 23.24 11.79
C ARG A 95 -16.52 23.69 12.42
N ARG A 96 -16.59 24.66 13.33
CA ARG A 96 -15.43 25.11 14.10
C ARG A 96 -15.11 24.07 15.16
N MET A 97 -14.20 23.16 14.84
CA MET A 97 -13.77 22.07 15.71
C MET A 97 -12.24 22.08 15.82
N PRO A 98 -11.66 22.41 16.98
CA PRO A 98 -10.22 22.29 17.19
C PRO A 98 -9.76 20.85 17.00
N GLY A 99 -8.59 20.67 16.39
CA GLY A 99 -8.04 19.33 16.13
C GLY A 99 -8.72 18.57 14.98
N VAL A 100 -9.37 19.29 14.06
CA VAL A 100 -10.01 18.72 12.86
C VAL A 100 -9.50 19.42 11.60
N GLY A 101 -8.96 18.63 10.67
CA GLY A 101 -8.63 19.04 9.31
C GLY A 101 -9.78 18.73 8.35
N TRP A 102 -10.22 19.72 7.57
CA TRP A 102 -11.39 19.59 6.68
C TRP A 102 -11.02 19.52 5.19
N SER A 103 -11.26 18.37 4.56
CA SER A 103 -11.33 18.26 3.11
C SER A 103 -12.74 18.60 2.61
N VAL A 104 -12.82 19.24 1.45
CA VAL A 104 -14.11 19.57 0.79
C VAL A 104 -14.14 18.94 -0.59
N CYS A 105 -15.19 18.19 -0.89
CA CYS A 105 -15.42 17.64 -2.21
C CYS A 105 -16.91 17.64 -2.55
N SER A 106 -17.30 18.40 -3.58
CA SER A 106 -18.71 18.56 -3.97
C SER A 106 -19.31 17.37 -4.72
N GLY A 107 -18.46 16.46 -5.17
CA GLY A 107 -18.89 15.25 -5.87
C GLY A 107 -17.75 14.26 -5.98
N LEU A 108 -18.11 13.01 -5.74
CA LEU A 108 -17.23 11.86 -5.84
C LEU A 108 -17.78 10.89 -6.90
N PRO A 109 -16.92 10.13 -7.60
CA PRO A 109 -17.38 8.95 -8.33
C PRO A 109 -18.16 7.99 -7.43
N ALA A 110 -18.98 7.12 -8.00
CA ALA A 110 -19.64 6.10 -7.20
C ALA A 110 -18.62 5.13 -6.60
N GLY A 111 -18.85 4.66 -5.37
CA GLY A 111 -17.96 3.76 -4.65
C GLY A 111 -16.80 4.49 -3.97
N SER A 112 -16.89 5.81 -3.78
CA SER A 112 -15.85 6.57 -3.08
C SER A 112 -16.00 6.55 -1.57
N ILE A 113 -17.18 6.25 -1.05
CA ILE A 113 -17.47 6.24 0.38
C ILE A 113 -17.97 4.86 0.79
N LEU A 114 -17.35 4.31 1.83
CA LEU A 114 -17.73 3.04 2.43
C LEU A 114 -18.24 3.28 3.85
N GLU A 115 -19.26 2.52 4.26
CA GLU A 115 -19.79 2.51 5.62
C GLU A 115 -18.94 1.57 6.49
N VAL A 116 -18.31 2.13 7.52
CA VAL A 116 -17.49 1.38 8.48
C VAL A 116 -18.37 0.81 9.58
N GLU A 117 -19.22 1.68 10.13
CA GLU A 117 -20.27 1.38 11.08
C GLU A 117 -21.36 2.45 10.96
N PRO A 118 -22.58 2.23 11.48
CA PRO A 118 -23.68 3.18 11.30
C PRO A 118 -23.31 4.60 11.73
N GLY A 119 -23.30 5.53 10.77
CA GLY A 119 -22.96 6.94 10.99
C GLY A 119 -21.48 7.31 10.80
N VAL A 120 -20.58 6.31 10.69
CA VAL A 120 -19.15 6.50 10.44
C VAL A 120 -18.77 5.89 9.10
N TYR A 121 -18.19 6.72 8.25
CA TYR A 121 -17.86 6.41 6.87
C TYR A 121 -16.39 6.71 6.63
N SER A 122 -15.83 6.11 5.58
CA SER A 122 -14.46 6.36 5.13
C SER A 122 -14.41 6.53 3.63
N LEU A 123 -13.37 7.19 3.12
CA LEU A 123 -13.00 7.02 1.73
C LEU A 123 -12.62 5.57 1.43
N SER A 124 -13.05 5.06 0.28
CA SER A 124 -12.58 3.78 -0.27
C SER A 124 -11.07 3.81 -0.55
N PRO A 125 -10.40 2.65 -0.64
CA PRO A 125 -8.99 2.55 -1.05
C PRO A 125 -8.66 3.40 -2.29
N GLU A 126 -9.49 3.33 -3.32
CA GLU A 126 -9.34 4.06 -4.57
C GLU A 126 -9.47 5.58 -4.37
N ALA A 127 -10.50 6.02 -3.64
CA ALA A 127 -10.74 7.43 -3.37
C ALA A 127 -9.65 8.04 -2.48
N LEU A 128 -9.14 7.28 -1.52
CA LEU A 128 -8.06 7.68 -0.64
C LEU A 128 -6.76 7.90 -1.42
N CYS A 129 -6.42 7.03 -2.38
CA CYS A 129 -5.28 7.24 -3.28
C CYS A 129 -5.39 8.57 -4.04
N VAL A 130 -6.59 8.93 -4.51
CA VAL A 130 -6.82 10.24 -5.17
C VAL A 130 -6.67 11.41 -4.21
N ALA A 131 -7.18 11.29 -2.98
CA ALA A 131 -7.03 12.31 -1.96
C ALA A 131 -5.55 12.57 -1.65
N VAL A 132 -4.77 11.51 -1.40
CA VAL A 132 -3.32 11.57 -1.19
C VAL A 132 -2.60 12.17 -2.39
N ALA A 133 -2.99 11.79 -3.61
CA ALA A 133 -2.37 12.32 -4.82
C ALA A 133 -2.54 13.84 -4.97
N ARG A 134 -3.68 14.38 -4.50
CA ARG A 134 -3.99 15.82 -4.54
C ARG A 134 -3.27 16.59 -3.44
N GLU A 135 -3.09 15.98 -2.28
CA GLU A 135 -2.54 16.64 -1.10
C GLU A 135 -1.01 16.61 -1.07
N VAL A 136 -0.42 15.44 -1.33
CA VAL A 136 1.03 15.21 -1.16
C VAL A 136 1.75 14.82 -2.44
N GLY A 137 1.03 14.36 -3.46
CA GLY A 137 1.56 14.07 -4.79
C GLY A 137 1.40 12.63 -5.27
N CYS A 138 1.58 12.41 -6.58
CA CYS A 138 1.31 11.13 -7.23
C CYS A 138 2.30 10.01 -6.85
N ILE A 139 3.51 10.31 -6.40
CA ILE A 139 4.48 9.28 -5.98
C ILE A 139 4.10 8.72 -4.61
N GLN A 140 3.69 9.57 -3.68
CA GLN A 140 3.16 9.15 -2.38
C GLN A 140 1.85 8.37 -2.55
N ALA A 141 0.97 8.80 -3.46
CA ALA A 141 -0.23 8.06 -3.80
C ALA A 141 0.06 6.71 -4.47
N PHE A 142 1.09 6.64 -5.30
CA PHE A 142 1.57 5.39 -5.87
C PHE A 142 2.12 4.46 -4.77
N ALA A 143 2.90 4.97 -3.81
CA ALA A 143 3.40 4.19 -2.68
C ALA A 143 2.25 3.65 -1.82
N LEU A 144 1.23 4.47 -1.55
CA LEU A 144 0.01 4.01 -0.88
C LEU A 144 -0.70 2.93 -1.70
N ALA A 145 -0.94 3.16 -2.99
CA ALA A 145 -1.57 2.18 -3.86
C ALA A 145 -0.77 0.86 -3.89
N GLN A 146 0.56 0.94 -3.89
CA GLN A 146 1.46 -0.21 -3.84
C GLN A 146 1.28 -0.99 -2.54
N GLU A 147 1.20 -0.35 -1.38
CA GLU A 147 0.87 -1.01 -0.11
C GLU A 147 -0.50 -1.70 -0.18
N LEU A 148 -1.53 -1.02 -0.71
CA LEU A 148 -2.90 -1.53 -0.75
C LEU A 148 -3.08 -2.69 -1.75
N CYS A 149 -2.25 -2.76 -2.79
CA CYS A 149 -2.18 -3.89 -3.75
C CYS A 149 -1.29 -5.04 -3.24
N SER A 150 -0.59 -4.83 -2.12
CA SER A 150 0.34 -5.81 -1.56
C SER A 150 -0.29 -6.54 -0.39
N LYS A 151 0.28 -7.70 -0.05
CA LYS A 151 -0.11 -8.52 1.11
C LYS A 151 0.48 -7.99 2.42
N ILE A 152 0.60 -6.66 2.51
CA ILE A 152 1.15 -5.98 3.68
C ILE A 152 0.25 -4.83 4.14
N SER A 153 0.24 -4.59 5.44
CA SER A 153 -0.26 -3.35 6.04
C SER A 153 0.82 -2.82 6.98
N LEU A 154 1.16 -1.53 6.83
CA LEU A 154 2.10 -0.89 7.75
C LEU A 154 1.46 -0.73 9.14
N SER A 155 2.28 -0.81 10.19
CA SER A 155 1.85 -0.45 11.54
C SER A 155 1.59 1.05 11.63
N ASP A 156 0.56 1.42 12.40
CA ASP A 156 0.38 2.81 12.81
C ASP A 156 1.56 3.22 13.68
N ARG A 157 2.03 4.46 13.52
CA ARG A 157 2.84 5.09 14.56
C ARG A 157 1.93 5.31 15.78
N GLY A 158 2.37 4.82 16.93
CA GLY A 158 1.72 5.04 18.22
C GLY A 158 2.22 4.07 19.27
N LYS A 159 2.70 4.59 20.40
CA LYS A 159 3.26 3.82 21.52
C LYS A 159 2.22 3.01 22.32
N TYR A 160 0.94 3.08 21.96
CA TYR A 160 -0.16 2.63 22.80
C TYR A 160 -1.25 1.85 22.05
N LEU A 161 -0.85 0.95 21.16
CA LEU A 161 -1.73 -0.18 20.81
C LEU A 161 -1.58 -1.27 21.89
N PRO A 162 -2.68 -1.95 22.28
CA PRO A 162 -2.65 -2.95 23.35
C PRO A 162 -1.60 -4.05 23.07
N PRO A 163 -0.98 -4.61 24.12
CA PRO A 163 0.02 -5.66 23.96
C PRO A 163 -0.54 -6.85 23.18
N TYR A 164 0.24 -7.23 22.17
CA TYR A 164 0.17 -8.43 21.33
C TYR A 164 -0.65 -9.58 21.92
N THR A 165 -1.82 -9.85 21.32
CA THR A 165 -2.49 -11.17 21.38
C THR A 165 -3.47 -11.34 20.20
N SER A 166 -3.01 -11.76 19.00
CA SER A 166 -3.82 -12.49 17.98
C SER A 166 -2.96 -12.92 16.77
N PRO A 167 -3.38 -13.87 15.92
CA PRO A 167 -2.59 -15.02 15.45
C PRO A 167 -1.73 -14.76 14.21
N VAL A 168 -1.61 -13.52 13.75
CA VAL A 168 -0.83 -13.19 12.54
C VAL A 168 0.61 -12.98 12.94
N THR A 169 1.51 -13.81 12.40
CA THR A 169 2.94 -13.72 12.66
C THR A 169 3.43 -12.32 12.33
N ASN A 170 3.86 -11.59 13.36
CA ASN A 170 4.65 -10.38 13.19
C ASN A 170 5.96 -10.75 12.50
N LYS A 171 6.02 -10.56 11.17
CA LYS A 171 7.26 -10.67 10.40
C LYS A 171 8.08 -9.40 10.62
N LEU A 172 8.36 -9.05 11.87
CA LEU A 172 9.41 -8.09 12.24
C LEU A 172 10.74 -8.76 11.92
N ALA A 173 11.09 -8.77 10.63
CA ALA A 173 12.47 -8.90 10.22
C ALA A 173 13.18 -7.66 10.75
N LYS A 174 14.09 -7.86 11.72
CA LYS A 174 14.95 -6.81 12.26
C LYS A 174 15.93 -6.36 11.17
N ASP A 175 15.47 -5.57 10.21
CA ASP A 175 16.36 -4.78 9.38
C ASP A 175 16.95 -3.68 10.27
N LYS A 176 18.28 -3.50 10.27
CA LYS A 176 18.99 -2.52 11.11
C LYS A 176 18.46 -1.08 10.98
N ASP A 177 17.79 -0.78 9.87
CA ASP A 177 17.23 0.53 9.54
C ASP A 177 15.82 0.76 10.07
N GLN A 178 15.11 -0.27 10.55
CA GLN A 178 13.77 -0.11 11.10
C GLN A 178 13.86 0.42 12.55
N PRO A 179 13.22 1.56 12.86
CA PRO A 179 12.98 1.94 14.25
C PRO A 179 12.28 0.81 15.02
N ALA A 180 12.52 0.69 16.33
CA ALA A 180 11.99 -0.39 17.17
C ALA A 180 10.44 -0.49 17.21
N ASP A 181 9.75 0.53 16.67
CA ASP A 181 8.30 0.72 16.60
C ASP A 181 7.73 0.64 15.16
N VAL A 182 8.55 0.33 14.14
CA VAL A 182 8.11 0.18 12.75
C VAL A 182 8.05 -1.31 12.39
N GLY A 183 6.84 -1.81 12.17
CA GLY A 183 6.58 -3.15 11.66
C GLY A 183 5.52 -3.14 10.56
N TYR A 184 5.35 -4.27 9.89
CA TYR A 184 4.28 -4.50 8.93
C TYR A 184 3.63 -5.86 9.20
N PHE A 185 2.40 -6.02 8.74
CA PHE A 185 1.59 -7.21 8.95
C PHE A 185 1.25 -7.85 7.61
N GLU A 186 1.32 -9.18 7.55
CA GLU A 186 0.82 -9.92 6.40
C GLU A 186 -0.72 -9.92 6.43
N VAL A 187 -1.34 -9.41 5.37
CA VAL A 187 -2.78 -9.21 5.25
C VAL A 187 -3.20 -9.41 3.80
N GLU A 188 -4.49 -9.49 3.51
CA GLU A 188 -4.96 -9.48 2.13
C GLU A 188 -4.84 -8.07 1.50
N PRO A 189 -4.57 -7.99 0.19
CA PRO A 189 -4.66 -6.74 -0.55
C PRO A 189 -6.11 -6.26 -0.56
N VAL A 190 -6.29 -4.93 -0.52
CA VAL A 190 -7.63 -4.29 -0.53
C VAL A 190 -7.85 -3.46 -1.79
N LEU A 191 -6.88 -3.50 -2.69
CA LEU A 191 -6.89 -2.80 -3.96
C LEU A 191 -6.22 -3.68 -5.02
N THR A 192 -6.62 -3.52 -6.28
CA THR A 192 -5.87 -4.04 -7.43
C THR A 192 -5.53 -2.88 -8.37
N PRO A 193 -4.46 -3.00 -9.19
CA PRO A 193 -4.12 -1.96 -10.17
C PRO A 193 -5.27 -1.65 -11.12
N ASP A 194 -6.01 -2.68 -11.56
CA ASP A 194 -7.16 -2.53 -12.46
C ASP A 194 -8.32 -1.80 -11.78
N ARG A 195 -8.68 -2.15 -10.54
CA ARG A 195 -9.71 -1.45 -9.77
C ARG A 195 -9.38 0.04 -9.61
N LEU A 196 -8.12 0.35 -9.30
CA LEU A 196 -7.67 1.73 -9.21
C LEU A 196 -7.75 2.44 -10.57
N ALA A 197 -7.32 1.79 -11.65
CA ALA A 197 -7.33 2.37 -12.99
C ALA A 197 -8.77 2.67 -13.48
N ASP A 198 -9.71 1.77 -13.22
CA ASP A 198 -11.13 1.93 -13.54
C ASP A 198 -11.75 3.10 -12.76
N TYR A 199 -11.50 3.16 -11.44
CA TYR A 199 -11.96 4.27 -10.63
C TYR A 199 -11.36 5.61 -11.11
N LEU A 200 -10.06 5.65 -11.42
CA LEU A 200 -9.38 6.85 -11.93
C LEU A 200 -9.89 7.29 -13.31
N ALA A 201 -10.36 6.37 -14.15
CA ALA A 201 -10.96 6.70 -15.44
C ALA A 201 -12.24 7.53 -15.29
N THR A 202 -12.97 7.37 -14.18
CA THR A 202 -14.17 8.17 -13.87
C THR A 202 -13.84 9.51 -13.21
N CYS A 203 -12.64 9.64 -12.64
CA CYS A 203 -12.19 10.85 -11.97
C CYS A 203 -11.85 11.98 -12.97
N LYS A 204 -12.16 13.21 -12.56
CA LYS A 204 -11.77 14.42 -13.31
C LYS A 204 -10.49 15.04 -12.72
N GLY A 205 -9.70 15.67 -13.58
CA GLY A 205 -8.52 16.45 -13.21
C GLY A 205 -7.18 15.84 -13.62
N SER A 206 -6.14 16.68 -13.65
CA SER A 206 -4.78 16.28 -14.07
C SER A 206 -4.15 15.28 -13.10
N THR A 207 -4.36 15.43 -11.80
CA THR A 207 -3.84 14.52 -10.77
C THR A 207 -4.32 13.09 -10.97
N ALA A 208 -5.62 12.89 -11.19
CA ALA A 208 -6.18 11.56 -11.43
C ALA A 208 -5.58 10.93 -12.71
N LYS A 209 -5.48 11.70 -13.79
CA LYS A 209 -4.84 11.26 -15.04
C LYS A 209 -3.35 10.92 -14.85
N GLN A 210 -2.65 11.67 -14.01
CA GLN A 210 -1.24 11.40 -13.71
C GLN A 210 -1.09 10.11 -12.92
N LEU A 211 -1.91 9.90 -11.88
CA LEU A 211 -1.90 8.65 -11.11
C LEU A 211 -2.31 7.45 -11.98
N GLN A 212 -3.29 7.62 -12.88
CA GLN A 212 -3.74 6.57 -13.79
C GLN A 212 -2.60 6.08 -14.71
N ARG A 213 -1.72 6.98 -15.14
CA ARG A 213 -0.52 6.62 -15.92
C ARG A 213 0.50 5.81 -15.13
N LEU A 214 0.41 5.81 -13.80
CA LEU A 214 1.29 5.05 -12.93
C LEU A 214 0.74 3.65 -12.59
N CYS A 215 -0.57 3.42 -12.71
CA CYS A 215 -1.21 2.14 -12.42
C CYS A 215 -0.53 0.93 -13.09
N PRO A 216 -0.09 0.99 -14.37
CA PRO A 216 0.60 -0.14 -15.00
C PRO A 216 1.93 -0.54 -14.35
N TYR A 217 2.48 0.26 -13.44
CA TYR A 217 3.73 -0.01 -12.72
C TYR A 217 3.50 -0.52 -11.29
N LEU A 218 2.25 -0.60 -10.84
CA LEU A 218 1.91 -1.23 -9.56
C LEU A 218 2.11 -2.74 -9.68
N SER A 219 2.59 -3.33 -8.59
CA SER A 219 2.74 -4.78 -8.46
C SER A 219 1.74 -5.32 -7.44
N GLU A 220 1.28 -6.55 -7.62
CA GLU A 220 0.32 -7.19 -6.71
C GLU A 220 1.03 -8.15 -5.76
N ASN A 221 0.43 -8.39 -4.60
CA ASN A 221 0.79 -9.48 -3.69
C ASN A 221 2.21 -9.44 -3.10
N LEU A 222 2.86 -8.28 -3.06
CA LEU A 222 4.17 -8.15 -2.41
C LEU A 222 4.08 -8.44 -0.92
N LEU A 223 5.14 -9.00 -0.36
CA LEU A 223 5.19 -9.55 1.00
C LEU A 223 6.06 -8.72 1.93
N SER A 224 6.68 -7.64 1.45
CA SER A 224 7.45 -6.73 2.30
C SER A 224 7.47 -5.28 1.79
N PRO A 225 7.68 -4.30 2.68
CA PRO A 225 7.92 -2.91 2.29
C PRO A 225 9.13 -2.75 1.35
N MET A 226 10.15 -3.59 1.52
CA MET A 226 11.36 -3.55 0.71
C MET A 226 11.10 -4.03 -0.72
N GLU A 227 10.28 -5.08 -0.91
CA GLU A 227 9.79 -5.46 -2.24
C GLU A 227 9.00 -4.33 -2.90
N CYS A 228 8.14 -3.65 -2.14
CA CYS A 228 7.39 -2.49 -2.65
C CYS A 228 8.32 -1.39 -3.16
N ILE A 229 9.37 -1.05 -2.39
CA ILE A 229 10.37 -0.05 -2.78
C ILE A 229 11.17 -0.53 -3.99
N MET A 230 11.68 -1.76 -3.95
CA MET A 230 12.49 -2.35 -5.01
C MET A 230 11.73 -2.35 -6.35
N LEU A 231 10.51 -2.88 -6.37
CA LEU A 231 9.72 -2.95 -7.59
C LEU A 231 9.23 -1.58 -8.05
N ALA A 232 8.93 -0.65 -7.15
CA ALA A 232 8.65 0.73 -7.54
C ALA A 232 9.87 1.35 -8.26
N LEU A 233 11.08 1.19 -7.72
CA LEU A 233 12.32 1.69 -8.34
C LEU A 233 12.56 1.08 -9.72
N PHE A 234 12.46 -0.24 -9.85
CA PHE A 234 12.69 -0.89 -11.14
C PHE A 234 11.56 -0.64 -12.15
N SER A 235 10.31 -0.57 -11.70
CA SER A 235 9.16 -0.43 -12.59
C SER A 235 8.97 0.99 -13.12
N LEU A 236 9.10 1.99 -12.25
CA LEU A 236 8.74 3.35 -12.59
C LEU A 236 9.57 3.91 -13.76
N PRO A 237 8.99 4.75 -14.63
CA PRO A 237 9.72 5.39 -15.72
C PRO A 237 10.81 6.36 -15.23
N PHE A 238 11.85 6.55 -16.05
CA PHE A 238 12.94 7.51 -15.77
C PHE A 238 12.49 8.93 -15.37
N PRO A 239 11.43 9.53 -15.96
CA PRO A 239 10.95 10.85 -15.52
C PRO A 239 10.59 10.94 -14.02
N TYR A 240 10.15 9.82 -13.44
CA TYR A 240 9.79 9.66 -12.03
C TYR A 240 10.94 9.20 -11.15
N GLY A 241 12.13 8.96 -11.73
CA GLY A 241 13.30 8.47 -11.01
C GLY A 241 13.45 6.94 -10.99
N GLY A 242 12.58 6.17 -11.65
CA GLY A 242 12.75 4.73 -11.75
C GLY A 242 13.65 4.28 -12.91
N PHE A 243 13.90 2.98 -13.00
CA PHE A 243 14.80 2.36 -13.98
C PHE A 243 14.10 1.90 -15.28
N ALA A 244 12.77 2.05 -15.37
CA ALA A 244 11.97 1.67 -16.54
C ALA A 244 12.21 0.22 -17.00
N CYS A 245 12.28 -0.70 -16.04
CA CYS A 245 12.48 -2.14 -16.23
C CYS A 245 11.19 -2.96 -16.07
N GLY A 246 10.09 -2.34 -15.64
CA GLY A 246 8.79 -2.98 -15.52
C GLY A 246 7.94 -2.93 -16.80
N PRO A 247 6.67 -3.37 -16.73
CA PRO A 247 6.04 -3.99 -15.56
C PRO A 247 6.59 -5.38 -15.24
N PHE A 248 6.42 -5.83 -14.00
CA PHE A 248 6.80 -7.17 -13.54
C PHE A 248 5.55 -8.01 -13.30
N LYS A 249 5.65 -9.32 -13.55
CA LYS A 249 4.66 -10.30 -13.10
C LYS A 249 5.08 -10.77 -11.71
N THR A 250 4.26 -10.53 -10.71
CA THR A 250 4.53 -10.93 -9.32
C THR A 250 3.71 -12.15 -8.93
N ASP A 251 4.19 -12.92 -7.95
CA ASP A 251 3.61 -14.22 -7.58
C ASP A 251 3.41 -15.12 -8.82
N TYR A 252 4.36 -15.05 -9.76
CA TYR A 252 4.19 -15.62 -11.09
C TYR A 252 4.76 -17.03 -11.17
N LYS A 253 3.89 -18.00 -11.40
CA LYS A 253 4.28 -19.41 -11.55
C LYS A 253 4.84 -19.70 -12.94
N ILE A 254 6.06 -20.22 -12.98
CA ILE A 254 6.74 -20.72 -14.18
C ILE A 254 6.84 -22.23 -14.10
N GLU A 255 6.06 -22.92 -14.94
CA GLU A 255 6.19 -24.38 -15.13
C GLU A 255 7.53 -24.71 -15.80
N PHE A 256 8.22 -25.71 -15.29
CA PHE A 256 9.50 -26.15 -15.84
C PHE A 256 9.31 -27.08 -17.03
N ASP A 257 10.15 -26.94 -18.06
CA ASP A 257 10.20 -27.90 -19.17
C ASP A 257 10.90 -29.21 -18.74
N ASP A 258 10.80 -30.26 -19.57
CA ASP A 258 11.35 -31.59 -19.26
C ASP A 258 12.83 -31.54 -18.86
N ARG A 259 13.62 -30.64 -19.46
CA ARG A 259 15.05 -30.50 -19.17
C ARG A 259 15.26 -29.84 -17.83
N ALA A 260 14.55 -28.75 -17.54
CA ALA A 260 14.61 -28.06 -16.26
C ALA A 260 14.10 -28.94 -15.12
N GLN A 261 13.04 -29.73 -15.33
CA GLN A 261 12.55 -30.72 -14.36
C GLN A 261 13.59 -31.82 -14.11
N ALA A 262 14.23 -32.36 -15.16
CA ALA A 262 15.23 -33.41 -15.02
C ALA A 262 16.48 -32.95 -14.22
N ILE A 263 16.90 -31.69 -14.36
CA ILE A 263 18.07 -31.15 -13.67
C ILE A 263 17.73 -30.68 -12.25
N SER A 264 16.64 -29.91 -12.08
CA SER A 264 16.26 -29.34 -10.79
C SER A 264 15.55 -30.34 -9.87
N GLY A 265 14.85 -31.32 -10.44
CA GLY A 265 13.90 -32.16 -9.72
C GLY A 265 12.67 -31.40 -9.21
N MET A 266 12.38 -30.21 -9.75
CA MET A 266 11.22 -29.39 -9.40
C MET A 266 10.28 -29.25 -10.60
N PRO A 267 8.95 -29.21 -10.38
CA PRO A 267 8.00 -29.05 -11.47
C PRO A 267 7.80 -27.59 -11.90
N HIS A 268 8.04 -26.62 -11.00
CA HIS A 268 7.86 -25.20 -11.26
C HIS A 268 8.64 -24.34 -10.26
N ALA A 269 8.69 -23.04 -10.53
CA ALA A 269 9.09 -21.99 -9.60
C ALA A 269 8.01 -20.91 -9.53
N VAL A 270 7.86 -20.27 -8.37
CA VAL A 270 7.11 -19.02 -8.23
C VAL A 270 8.13 -17.89 -8.13
N CYS A 271 8.01 -16.90 -9.02
CA CYS A 271 8.87 -15.72 -9.11
C CYS A 271 8.26 -14.56 -8.33
N ASP A 272 9.08 -13.90 -7.51
CA ASP A 272 8.66 -12.71 -6.75
C ASP A 272 8.37 -11.55 -7.71
N ALA A 273 9.24 -11.36 -8.71
CA ALA A 273 9.07 -10.33 -9.72
C ALA A 273 9.74 -10.71 -11.04
N TYR A 274 8.94 -11.30 -11.92
CA TYR A 274 9.38 -11.75 -13.23
C TYR A 274 9.21 -10.68 -14.30
N GLN A 275 10.33 -10.26 -14.91
CA GLN A 275 10.34 -9.49 -16.16
C GLN A 275 10.47 -10.43 -17.36
N GLU A 276 9.33 -10.68 -18.00
CA GLU A 276 9.19 -11.60 -19.13
C GLU A 276 10.10 -11.26 -20.31
N ALA A 277 10.18 -9.99 -20.71
CA ALA A 277 11.00 -9.59 -21.86
C ALA A 277 12.50 -9.76 -21.61
N ALA A 278 12.93 -9.66 -20.35
CA ALA A 278 14.31 -9.91 -19.96
C ALA A 278 14.57 -11.39 -19.64
N ARG A 279 13.51 -12.20 -19.44
CA ARG A 279 13.58 -13.51 -18.77
C ARG A 279 14.44 -13.39 -17.52
N PHE A 280 14.00 -12.53 -16.59
CA PHE A 280 14.74 -12.14 -15.41
C PHE A 280 13.81 -12.10 -14.20
N ASP A 281 14.19 -12.76 -13.12
CA ASP A 281 13.47 -12.77 -11.85
C ASP A 281 14.26 -11.94 -10.83
N LEU A 282 13.57 -11.02 -10.17
CA LEU A 282 14.16 -10.13 -9.17
C LEU A 282 13.57 -10.46 -7.80
N GLU A 283 14.43 -10.90 -6.89
CA GLU A 283 14.02 -11.36 -5.56
C GLU A 283 14.59 -10.43 -4.50
N TYR A 284 13.81 -10.15 -3.45
CA TYR A 284 14.33 -9.46 -2.27
C TYR A 284 14.65 -10.48 -1.18
N ASN A 285 15.88 -10.45 -0.66
CA ASN A 285 16.29 -11.29 0.45
C ASN A 285 16.63 -10.45 1.68
N GLY A 286 15.79 -10.53 2.71
CA GLY A 286 16.03 -9.89 4.00
C GLY A 286 17.18 -10.57 4.77
N GLU A 287 17.70 -9.90 5.81
CA GLU A 287 18.89 -10.32 6.58
C GLU A 287 18.78 -11.70 7.27
N LEU A 288 17.59 -12.32 7.35
CA LEU A 288 17.34 -13.61 8.01
C LEU A 288 17.06 -14.78 7.04
N GLY A 289 17.43 -14.63 5.75
CA GLY A 289 17.23 -15.63 4.69
C GLY A 289 17.47 -17.08 5.13
N HIS A 290 16.61 -17.99 4.65
CA HIS A 290 16.45 -19.39 5.02
C HIS A 290 17.70 -20.07 5.61
N SER A 291 17.87 -19.98 6.93
CA SER A 291 19.01 -20.58 7.65
C SER A 291 19.01 -22.12 7.61
N SER A 292 17.85 -22.72 7.33
CA SER A 292 17.72 -24.17 7.23
C SER A 292 18.40 -24.72 5.98
N ARG A 293 19.12 -25.83 6.14
CA ARG A 293 19.77 -26.56 5.03
C ARG A 293 18.77 -26.99 3.95
N ARG A 294 17.54 -27.35 4.35
CA ARG A 294 16.47 -27.78 3.42
C ARG A 294 15.98 -26.62 2.54
N GLY A 295 15.81 -25.42 3.11
CA GLY A 295 15.44 -24.23 2.35
C GLY A 295 16.49 -23.88 1.28
N ARG A 296 17.77 -23.85 1.67
CA ARG A 296 18.86 -23.60 0.72
C ARG A 296 18.90 -24.59 -0.45
N ILE A 297 18.76 -25.90 -0.18
CA ILE A 297 18.72 -26.92 -1.24
C ILE A 297 17.51 -26.72 -2.17
N HIS A 298 16.37 -26.32 -1.61
CA HIS A 298 15.18 -26.03 -2.40
C HIS A 298 15.41 -24.82 -3.32
N ASP A 299 15.97 -23.73 -2.79
CA ASP A 299 16.24 -22.51 -3.57
C ASP A 299 17.31 -22.75 -4.65
N GLU A 300 18.34 -23.54 -4.34
CA GLU A 300 19.35 -23.97 -5.32
C GLU A 300 18.71 -24.76 -6.48
N LYS A 301 17.80 -25.70 -6.17
CA LYS A 301 17.08 -26.47 -7.19
C LYS A 301 16.18 -25.56 -8.03
N ARG A 302 15.42 -24.67 -7.40
CA ARG A 302 14.54 -23.69 -8.06
C ARG A 302 15.35 -22.85 -9.05
N ASN A 303 16.45 -22.28 -8.59
CA ASN A 303 17.31 -21.43 -9.40
C ASN A 303 17.98 -22.20 -10.54
N THR A 304 18.37 -23.46 -10.30
CA THR A 304 18.91 -24.33 -11.33
C THR A 304 17.90 -24.58 -12.47
N GLY A 305 16.63 -24.79 -12.13
CA GLY A 305 15.58 -24.96 -13.14
C GLY A 305 15.34 -23.68 -13.96
N LEU A 306 15.23 -22.53 -13.29
CA LEU A 306 15.08 -21.24 -13.95
C LEU A 306 16.25 -20.93 -14.91
N ILE A 307 17.49 -21.11 -14.45
CA ILE A 307 18.69 -20.90 -15.27
C ILE A 307 18.71 -21.87 -16.46
N THR A 308 18.29 -23.12 -16.28
CA THR A 308 18.18 -24.10 -17.38
C THR A 308 17.22 -23.63 -18.45
N MET A 309 16.12 -22.99 -18.07
CA MET A 309 15.18 -22.37 -19.00
C MET A 309 15.69 -21.05 -19.58
N GLY A 310 16.86 -20.54 -19.17
CA GLY A 310 17.43 -19.28 -19.60
C GLY A 310 16.90 -18.05 -18.84
N ILE A 311 16.27 -18.25 -17.69
CA ILE A 311 15.80 -17.20 -16.79
C ILE A 311 16.92 -16.89 -15.80
N GLU A 312 17.30 -15.63 -15.72
CA GLU A 312 18.32 -15.16 -14.78
C GLU A 312 17.64 -14.71 -13.49
N VAL A 313 18.16 -15.13 -12.33
CA VAL A 313 17.65 -14.73 -11.02
C VAL A 313 18.66 -13.77 -10.39
N ALA A 314 18.20 -12.62 -9.91
CA ALA A 314 19.03 -11.72 -9.11
C ALA A 314 18.36 -11.43 -7.77
N THR A 315 19.12 -11.68 -6.71
CA THR A 315 18.70 -11.42 -5.34
C THR A 315 19.27 -10.07 -4.90
N VAL A 316 18.40 -9.20 -4.38
CA VAL A 316 18.72 -7.88 -3.84
C VAL A 316 18.55 -7.92 -2.32
N ASN A 317 19.56 -7.50 -1.58
CA ASN A 317 19.47 -7.29 -0.13
C ASN A 317 19.31 -5.78 0.19
N ASN A 318 19.17 -5.43 1.47
CA ASN A 318 19.02 -4.03 1.88
C ASN A 318 20.23 -3.16 1.47
N GLU A 319 21.46 -3.65 1.66
CA GLU A 319 22.68 -2.92 1.28
C GLU A 319 22.69 -2.56 -0.20
N MET A 320 22.37 -3.52 -1.08
CA MET A 320 22.25 -3.30 -2.52
C MET A 320 21.09 -2.37 -2.87
N LEU A 321 19.94 -2.49 -2.19
CA LEU A 321 18.78 -1.62 -2.43
C LEU A 321 19.09 -0.15 -2.14
N CYS A 322 19.97 0.11 -1.17
CA CYS A 322 20.43 1.45 -0.81
C CYS A 322 21.59 1.95 -1.69
N ASP A 323 22.22 1.07 -2.48
CA ASP A 323 23.27 1.42 -3.42
C ASP A 323 22.71 1.64 -4.84
N MET A 324 22.58 2.91 -5.23
CA MET A 324 22.05 3.28 -6.55
C MET A 324 22.95 2.85 -7.73
N GLU A 325 24.23 2.59 -7.52
CA GLU A 325 25.10 2.04 -8.57
C GLU A 325 24.86 0.54 -8.74
N ALA A 326 24.70 -0.20 -7.64
CA ALA A 326 24.34 -1.61 -7.68
C ALA A 326 22.96 -1.84 -8.33
N MET A 327 21.96 -1.05 -7.94
CA MET A 327 20.62 -1.09 -8.53
C MET A 327 20.63 -0.74 -10.02
N GLU A 328 21.44 0.25 -10.41
CA GLU A 328 21.63 0.60 -11.81
C GLU A 328 22.31 -0.50 -12.62
N ALA A 329 23.30 -1.20 -12.07
CA ALA A 329 23.97 -2.31 -12.75
C ALA A 329 22.96 -3.44 -13.07
N LEU A 330 22.07 -3.77 -12.14
CA LEU A 330 20.97 -4.71 -12.37
C LEU A 330 20.00 -4.21 -13.44
N ALA A 331 19.59 -2.93 -13.38
CA ALA A 331 18.72 -2.34 -14.39
C ALA A 331 19.36 -2.40 -15.79
N TRP A 332 20.65 -2.08 -15.89
CA TRP A 332 21.40 -2.17 -17.14
C TRP A 332 21.40 -3.60 -17.68
N ARG A 333 21.64 -4.59 -16.82
CA ARG A 333 21.58 -6.01 -17.17
C ARG A 333 20.21 -6.41 -17.72
N MET A 334 19.13 -5.98 -17.07
CA MET A 334 17.77 -6.22 -17.56
C MET A 334 17.55 -5.58 -18.94
N HIS A 335 17.97 -4.33 -19.16
CA HIS A 335 17.86 -3.67 -20.48
C HIS A 335 18.61 -4.41 -21.58
N GLN A 336 19.82 -4.92 -21.30
CA GLN A 336 20.55 -5.75 -22.26
C GLN A 336 19.77 -6.99 -22.66
N ARG A 337 19.19 -7.68 -21.67
CA ARG A 337 18.40 -8.91 -21.91
C ARG A 337 17.11 -8.61 -22.66
N MET A 338 16.48 -7.47 -22.40
CA MET A 338 15.36 -6.95 -23.20
C MET A 338 15.76 -6.46 -24.60
N ARG A 339 17.06 -6.46 -24.95
CA ARG A 339 17.60 -5.86 -26.17
C ARG A 339 17.24 -4.38 -26.33
N LYS A 340 17.10 -3.67 -25.22
CA LYS A 340 16.83 -2.22 -25.15
C LYS A 340 18.11 -1.47 -24.82
N ARG A 341 18.23 -0.26 -25.37
CA ARG A 341 19.33 0.64 -25.00
C ARG A 341 19.02 1.29 -23.66
N TYR A 342 19.85 1.02 -22.66
CA TYR A 342 19.80 1.76 -21.40
C TYR A 342 20.26 3.20 -21.61
N ARG A 343 19.36 4.16 -21.41
CA ARG A 343 19.61 5.60 -21.64
C ARG A 343 19.60 6.37 -20.32
N ASN A 344 20.55 6.08 -19.43
CA ASN A 344 20.66 6.74 -18.12
C ASN A 344 21.98 7.51 -17.94
N ARG A 345 22.31 8.44 -18.84
CA ARG A 345 23.63 9.12 -18.84
C ARG A 345 23.58 10.58 -18.41
N VAL A 346 22.84 10.94 -17.36
CA VAL A 346 22.82 12.33 -16.87
C VAL A 346 22.78 12.35 -15.34
N ASP A 347 23.70 13.08 -14.71
CA ASP A 347 23.77 13.27 -13.24
C ASP A 347 22.44 13.73 -12.63
N ALA A 348 21.66 14.51 -13.39
CA ALA A 348 20.32 14.95 -13.02
C ALA A 348 19.33 13.78 -12.76
N ARG A 349 19.59 12.58 -13.29
CA ARG A 349 18.75 11.40 -13.05
C ARG A 349 19.14 10.62 -11.80
N ARG A 350 20.41 10.61 -11.38
CA ARG A 350 20.83 10.02 -10.09
C ARG A 350 20.10 10.71 -8.93
N LYS A 351 20.06 12.04 -8.94
CA LYS A 351 19.29 12.83 -7.96
C LYS A 351 17.81 12.46 -7.91
N LYS A 352 17.20 12.11 -9.06
CA LYS A 352 15.81 11.66 -9.12
C LYS A 352 15.62 10.25 -8.57
N GLN A 353 16.58 9.34 -8.81
CA GLN A 353 16.57 7.99 -8.25
C GLN A 353 16.69 8.03 -6.72
N GLU A 354 17.64 8.81 -6.20
CA GLU A 354 17.82 9.05 -4.76
C GLU A 354 16.56 9.68 -4.15
N ALA A 355 15.99 10.70 -4.80
CA ALA A 355 14.75 11.33 -4.33
C ALA A 355 13.56 10.36 -4.35
N LEU A 356 13.45 9.51 -5.37
CA LEU A 356 12.41 8.47 -5.44
C LEU A 356 12.60 7.45 -4.32
N LEU A 357 13.81 6.90 -4.15
CA LEU A 357 14.13 5.95 -3.08
C LEU A 357 13.77 6.54 -1.71
N ASN A 358 14.24 7.76 -1.41
CA ASN A 358 14.01 8.39 -0.12
C ASN A 358 12.53 8.74 0.10
N THR A 359 11.79 9.10 -0.95
CA THR A 359 10.34 9.29 -0.87
C THR A 359 9.63 7.98 -0.55
N LEU A 360 9.97 6.89 -1.25
CA LEU A 360 9.37 5.57 -1.03
C LEU A 360 9.71 5.06 0.38
N ARG A 361 10.98 5.11 0.79
CA ARG A 361 11.43 4.74 2.14
C ARG A 361 10.61 5.48 3.21
N ALA A 362 10.45 6.79 3.08
CA ALA A 362 9.63 7.57 4.01
C ALA A 362 8.16 7.14 4.02
N CYS A 363 7.54 6.87 2.86
CA CYS A 363 6.17 6.38 2.76
C CYS A 363 5.99 5.02 3.45
N PHE A 364 7.01 4.17 3.40
CA PHE A 364 7.06 2.86 4.03
C PHE A 364 7.62 2.88 5.47
N GLY A 365 7.78 4.06 6.08
CA GLY A 365 8.19 4.20 7.48
C GLY A 365 9.70 4.02 7.74
N LEU A 366 10.52 3.96 6.70
CA LEU A 366 11.97 3.82 6.77
C LEU A 366 12.68 5.18 6.74
N LYS A 367 13.89 5.23 7.29
CA LYS A 367 14.75 6.41 7.22
C LYS A 367 15.29 6.62 5.81
N PRO A 368 15.45 7.86 5.33
CA PRO A 368 16.17 8.13 4.09
C PRO A 368 17.64 7.68 4.20
N VAL A 369 18.26 7.40 3.06
CA VAL A 369 19.68 7.08 2.92
C VAL A 369 20.47 8.21 2.30
#